data_AF-A0A937W4G5-F1
#
_entry.id   AF-A0A937W4G5-F1
#
_cell.length_a   1.000
_cell.length_b   1.000
_cell.length_c   1.000
_cell.angle_alpha   90.00
_cell.angle_beta   90.00
_cell.angle_gamma   90.00
#
_symmetry.space_group_name_H-M   'P 1'
#
loop_
_entity.id
_entity.type
_entity.pdbx_description
1 polymer ?
#
loop_
_entity_poly.entity_id
_entity_poly.type
_entity_poly.pdbx_seq_one_letter_code
_entity_poly.pdbx_strand_id
1 'polypeptide(L)'
;QPPSVEGWHEGAEWIDSGSLVERINFMARELSNVQNPGVRAIITRLAATAGGPLTPTQLVDQCLDLLGPLDVDPPTRAALIDFAARDGDLHLATHQPGDTAEQRVGNMLRMIVSTREFQLA
;
A
#
# COMPACT_ATOMS: atom_id res chain seq x y z
N GLN A 1 -12.38 9.95 -49.76
CA GLN A 1 -12.78 10.75 -48.58
C GLN A 1 -12.23 10.07 -47.34
N PRO A 2 -11.48 10.75 -46.46
CA PRO A 2 -11.16 10.15 -45.17
C PRO A 2 -12.44 10.05 -44.34
N PRO A 3 -12.61 9.02 -43.50
CA PRO A 3 -13.85 8.81 -42.77
C PRO A 3 -14.05 9.88 -41.67
N SER A 4 -15.33 10.14 -41.41
CA SER A 4 -15.91 11.09 -40.46
C SER A 4 -15.44 10.86 -39.01
N VAL A 5 -15.21 11.95 -38.27
CA VAL A 5 -14.77 11.99 -36.86
C VAL A 5 -15.92 11.88 -35.84
N GLU A 6 -17.02 11.21 -36.21
CA GLU A 6 -18.12 10.90 -35.29
C GLU A 6 -17.73 9.72 -34.39
N GLY A 7 -17.00 10.03 -33.32
CA GLY A 7 -16.58 9.05 -32.31
C GLY A 7 -15.69 9.62 -31.20
N TRP A 8 -15.23 10.86 -31.33
CA TRP A 8 -14.57 11.57 -30.24
C TRP A 8 -15.62 11.99 -29.21
N HIS A 9 -15.80 11.15 -28.19
CA HIS A 9 -16.50 11.54 -26.98
C HIS A 9 -15.62 12.54 -26.21
N GLU A 10 -15.88 13.84 -26.34
CA GLU A 10 -15.28 14.91 -25.53
C GLU A 10 -15.85 14.90 -24.10
N GLY A 11 -15.53 13.86 -23.33
CA GLY A 11 -15.85 13.75 -21.91
C GLY A 11 -14.57 13.60 -21.08
N ALA A 12 -14.50 14.26 -19.93
CA ALA A 12 -13.40 14.14 -18.96
C ALA A 12 -13.26 12.74 -18.30
N GLU A 13 -13.86 11.71 -18.89
CA GLU A 13 -13.86 10.31 -18.41
C GLU A 13 -12.80 9.43 -19.11
N TRP A 14 -11.88 10.02 -19.89
CA TRP A 14 -10.81 9.26 -20.53
C TRP A 14 -9.64 8.90 -19.59
N ILE A 15 -9.74 9.17 -18.28
CA ILE A 15 -8.83 8.54 -17.31
C ILE A 15 -9.21 7.06 -17.23
N ASP A 16 -8.61 6.32 -18.15
CA ASP A 16 -8.40 4.89 -18.26
C ASP A 16 -8.54 4.11 -16.94
N SER A 17 -9.79 3.81 -16.57
CA SER A 17 -10.11 3.03 -15.38
C SER A 17 -9.58 1.59 -15.49
N GLY A 18 -9.38 1.09 -16.72
CA GLY A 18 -8.76 -0.20 -17.00
C GLY A 18 -7.30 -0.25 -16.54
N SER A 19 -6.46 0.67 -17.02
CA SER A 19 -5.05 0.69 -16.62
C SER A 19 -4.84 1.07 -15.15
N LEU A 20 -5.71 1.89 -14.56
CA LEU A 20 -5.68 2.17 -13.12
C LEU A 20 -5.91 0.91 -12.29
N VAL A 21 -6.92 0.11 -12.64
CA VAL A 21 -7.21 -1.15 -11.94
C VAL A 21 -6.06 -2.15 -12.12
N GLU A 22 -5.49 -2.25 -13.31
CA GLU A 22 -4.32 -3.09 -13.57
C GLU A 22 -3.12 -2.67 -12.71
N ARG A 23 -2.86 -1.37 -12.60
CA ARG A 23 -1.77 -0.82 -11.79
C ARG A 23 -1.99 -1.10 -10.29
N ILE A 24 -3.20 -0.90 -9.79
CA ILE A 24 -3.56 -1.22 -8.40
C ILE A 24 -3.33 -2.72 -8.15
N ASN A 25 -3.83 -3.59 -9.02
CA ASN A 25 -3.68 -5.04 -8.86
C ASN A 25 -2.22 -5.48 -8.92
N PHE A 26 -1.43 -4.92 -9.84
CA PHE A 26 0.00 -5.18 -9.93
C PHE A 26 0.71 -4.78 -8.63
N MET A 27 0.54 -3.53 -8.19
CA MET A 27 1.20 -3.02 -6.99
C MET A 27 0.76 -3.77 -5.73
N ALA A 28 -0.53 -4.04 -5.59
CA ALA A 28 -1.09 -4.83 -4.49
C ALA A 28 -0.45 -6.22 -4.43
N ARG A 29 -0.30 -6.89 -5.59
CA ARG A 29 0.33 -8.20 -5.67
C ARG A 29 1.82 -8.14 -5.34
N GLU A 30 2.57 -7.20 -5.92
CA GLU A 30 4.01 -7.08 -5.69
C GLU A 30 4.34 -6.70 -4.23
N LEU A 31 3.56 -5.81 -3.61
CA LEU A 31 3.83 -5.35 -2.25
C LEU A 31 3.23 -6.24 -1.16
N SER A 32 2.26 -7.09 -1.49
CA SER A 32 1.81 -8.15 -0.59
C SER A 32 2.75 -9.36 -0.55
N ASN A 33 3.62 -9.53 -1.55
CA ASN A 33 4.58 -10.62 -1.58
C ASN A 33 5.79 -10.30 -0.68
N VAL A 34 5.76 -10.81 0.55
CA VAL A 34 6.83 -10.63 1.54
C VAL A 34 8.18 -11.23 1.13
N GLN A 35 8.21 -12.11 0.11
CA GLN A 35 9.48 -12.64 -0.42
C GLN A 35 10.15 -11.68 -1.41
N ASN A 36 9.45 -10.64 -1.88
CA ASN A 36 10.03 -9.66 -2.78
C ASN A 36 11.15 -8.88 -2.07
N PRO A 37 12.33 -8.69 -2.70
CA PRO A 37 13.48 -8.07 -2.06
C PRO A 37 13.19 -6.68 -1.46
N GLY A 38 12.39 -5.87 -2.15
CA GLY A 38 11.97 -4.56 -1.66
C GLY A 38 11.08 -4.65 -0.41
N VAL A 39 10.13 -5.58 -0.40
CA VAL A 39 9.25 -5.81 0.76
C VAL A 39 10.05 -6.34 1.95
N ARG A 40 11.00 -7.26 1.72
CA ARG A 40 11.92 -7.69 2.78
C ARG A 40 12.75 -6.55 3.35
N ALA A 41 13.19 -5.61 2.51
CA ALA A 41 13.94 -4.45 2.98
C ALA A 41 13.06 -3.55 3.87
N ILE A 42 11.79 -3.36 3.51
CA ILE A 42 10.81 -2.64 4.34
C ILE A 42 10.62 -3.33 5.68
N ILE A 43 10.33 -4.64 5.69
CA ILE A 43 10.17 -5.44 6.92
C ILE A 43 11.41 -5.35 7.80
N THR A 44 12.59 -5.54 7.21
CA THR A 44 13.88 -5.45 7.92
C THR A 44 14.05 -4.09 8.57
N ARG A 45 13.69 -3.01 7.87
CA ARG A 45 13.80 -1.65 8.38
C ARG A 45 12.80 -1.39 9.52
N LEU A 46 11.55 -1.84 9.38
CA LEU A 46 10.55 -1.77 10.46
C LEU A 46 11.00 -2.53 11.70
N ALA A 47 11.54 -3.73 11.54
CA ALA A 47 12.05 -4.53 12.65
C ALA A 47 13.25 -3.86 13.35
N ALA A 48 14.13 -3.20 12.59
CA ALA A 48 15.30 -2.51 13.11
C ALA A 48 14.96 -1.18 13.82
N THR A 49 13.91 -0.48 13.39
CA THR A 49 13.44 0.76 14.02
C THR A 49 12.49 0.50 15.18
N ALA A 50 11.87 -0.66 15.23
CA ALA A 50 10.99 -1.07 16.30
C ALA A 50 11.76 -1.26 17.63
N GLY A 51 11.56 -0.33 18.57
CA GLY A 51 12.01 -0.47 19.96
C GLY A 51 11.14 -1.41 20.82
N GLY A 52 10.20 -2.13 20.20
CA GLY A 52 9.16 -2.92 20.83
C GLY A 52 8.04 -3.26 19.85
N PRO A 53 6.88 -3.74 20.31
CA PRO A 53 5.71 -3.94 19.45
C PRO A 53 5.31 -2.62 18.78
N LEU A 54 5.00 -2.69 17.49
CA LEU A 54 4.48 -1.55 16.74
C LEU A 54 2.97 -1.47 16.96
N THR A 55 2.50 -0.34 17.49
CA THR A 55 1.06 -0.05 17.52
C THR A 55 0.49 0.07 16.10
N PRO A 56 -0.82 -0.10 15.90
CA PRO A 56 -1.48 0.10 14.61
C PRO A 56 -1.10 1.43 13.93
N THR A 57 -1.06 2.51 14.71
CA THR A 57 -0.64 3.83 14.23
C THR A 57 0.81 3.86 13.77
N GLN A 58 1.73 3.31 14.57
CA GLN A 58 3.16 3.25 14.20
C GLN A 58 3.42 2.36 12.99
N LEU A 59 2.64 1.29 12.81
CA LEU A 59 2.73 0.44 11.62
C LEU A 59 2.32 1.22 10.36
N VAL A 60 1.19 1.92 10.41
CA VAL A 60 0.70 2.72 9.28
C VAL A 60 1.69 3.83 8.93
N ASP A 61 2.08 4.64 9.92
CA ASP A 61 2.95 5.79 9.70
C ASP A 61 4.31 5.38 9.13
N GLN A 62 4.94 4.34 9.69
CA GLN A 62 6.23 3.88 9.17
C GLN A 62 6.13 3.24 7.79
N CYS A 63 5.04 2.54 7.47
CA CYS A 63 4.84 2.01 6.11
C CYS A 63 4.67 3.13 5.08
N LEU A 64 3.97 4.22 5.42
CA LEU A 64 3.84 5.41 4.56
C LEU A 64 5.19 6.11 4.34
N ASP A 65 5.99 6.24 5.40
CA ASP A 65 7.34 6.80 5.34
C ASP A 65 8.30 5.97 4.48
N LEU A 66 8.18 4.63 4.53
CA LEU A 66 9.08 3.74 3.81
C LEU A 66 8.71 3.58 2.32
N LEU A 67 7.45 3.81 1.94
CA LEU A 67 7.01 3.70 0.55
C LEU A 67 7.30 4.97 -0.29
N GLY A 68 7.51 6.13 0.33
CA GLY A 68 7.78 7.36 -0.42
C GLY A 68 7.24 8.62 0.26
N PRO A 69 7.57 8.84 1.54
CA PRO A 69 6.87 9.73 2.48
C PRO A 69 5.49 10.23 2.02
N LEU A 70 4.53 9.31 1.97
CA LEU A 70 3.21 9.57 1.42
C LEU A 70 2.34 10.34 2.43
N ASP A 71 1.89 11.52 2.03
CA ASP A 71 0.85 12.25 2.78
C ASP A 71 -0.52 11.73 2.34
N VAL A 72 -1.32 11.27 3.30
CA VAL A 72 -2.65 10.70 3.06
C VAL A 72 -3.68 11.47 3.86
N ASP A 73 -4.89 11.62 3.31
CA ASP A 73 -5.91 12.41 4.00
C ASP A 73 -6.30 11.76 5.34
N PRO A 74 -6.70 12.56 6.36
CA PRO A 74 -7.03 12.03 7.69
C PRO A 74 -8.04 10.86 7.70
N PRO A 75 -9.09 10.84 6.86
CA PRO A 75 -10.00 9.70 6.78
C PRO A 75 -9.34 8.42 6.24
N THR A 76 -8.47 8.54 5.23
CA THR A 76 -7.70 7.42 4.68
C THR A 76 -6.76 6.86 5.73
N ARG A 77 -6.02 7.74 6.43
CA ARG A 77 -5.14 7.35 7.53
C ARG A 77 -5.92 6.62 8.64
N ALA A 78 -7.09 7.14 9.03
CA ALA A 78 -7.94 6.51 10.03
C ALA A 78 -8.39 5.10 9.58
N ALA A 79 -8.80 4.93 8.32
CA ALA A 79 -9.20 3.63 7.79
C ALA A 79 -8.04 2.61 7.76
N LEU A 80 -6.81 3.05 7.45
CA LEU A 80 -5.61 2.21 7.52
C LEU A 80 -5.30 1.77 8.96
N ILE A 81 -5.44 2.69 9.92
CA ILE A 81 -5.25 2.39 11.35
C ILE A 81 -6.31 1.41 11.84
N ASP A 82 -7.58 1.62 11.49
CA ASP A 82 -8.68 0.72 11.84
C ASP A 82 -8.48 -0.67 11.23
N PHE A 83 -7.93 -0.75 10.01
CA PHE A 83 -7.56 -2.02 9.40
C PHE A 83 -6.43 -2.70 10.18
N ALA A 84 -5.35 -1.98 10.52
CA ALA A 84 -4.24 -2.51 11.32
C ALA A 84 -4.68 -2.98 12.72
N ALA A 85 -5.60 -2.24 13.35
CA ALA A 85 -6.07 -2.50 14.71
C ALA A 85 -6.83 -3.82 14.87
N ARG A 86 -7.35 -4.40 13.79
CA ARG A 86 -8.02 -5.72 13.81
C ARG A 86 -7.13 -6.83 14.32
N ASP A 87 -5.82 -6.71 14.07
CA ASP A 87 -4.81 -7.69 14.47
C ASP A 87 -3.96 -7.19 15.67
N GLY A 88 -4.31 -6.05 16.27
CA GLY A 88 -3.61 -5.45 17.41
C GLY A 88 -2.17 -5.01 17.11
N ASP A 89 -1.32 -5.01 18.13
CA ASP A 89 0.08 -4.61 17.98
C ASP A 89 0.88 -5.65 17.17
N LEU A 90 1.80 -5.16 16.33
CA LEU A 90 2.66 -5.98 15.49
C LEU A 90 4.02 -6.22 16.16
N HIS A 91 4.36 -7.49 16.36
CA HIS A 91 5.62 -7.90 16.96
C HIS A 91 6.58 -8.39 15.88
N LEU A 92 7.61 -7.59 15.59
CA LEU A 92 8.64 -7.95 14.61
C LEU A 92 9.95 -8.44 15.25
N ALA A 93 10.10 -8.44 16.57
CA ALA A 93 11.38 -8.80 17.21
C ALA A 93 11.82 -10.26 16.92
N THR A 94 10.87 -11.17 16.71
CA THR A 94 11.13 -12.60 16.48
C THR A 94 10.53 -13.07 15.14
N HIS A 95 10.38 -12.16 14.18
CA HIS A 95 9.78 -12.50 12.90
C HIS A 95 10.63 -13.51 12.13
N GLN A 96 9.96 -14.34 11.33
CA GLN A 96 10.59 -15.27 10.40
C GLN A 96 10.11 -14.97 8.97
N PRO A 97 10.97 -15.21 7.96
CA PRO A 97 10.58 -15.04 6.56
C PRO A 97 9.27 -15.74 6.22
N GLY A 98 8.27 -14.97 5.79
CA GLY A 98 6.95 -15.47 5.38
C GLY A 98 5.92 -15.67 6.51
N ASP A 99 6.28 -15.39 7.77
CA ASP A 99 5.37 -15.59 8.90
C ASP A 99 4.20 -14.60 8.93
N THR A 100 3.27 -14.79 9.87
CA THR A 100 2.10 -13.92 10.01
C THR A 100 2.47 -12.47 10.28
N ALA A 101 3.58 -12.18 10.98
CA ALA A 101 4.00 -10.81 11.26
C ALA A 101 4.46 -10.11 9.97
N GLU A 102 5.24 -10.79 9.13
CA GLU A 102 5.62 -10.29 7.80
C GLU A 102 4.39 -10.13 6.89
N GLN A 103 3.46 -11.11 6.89
CA GLN A 103 2.23 -11.01 6.10
C GLN A 103 1.38 -9.80 6.50
N ARG A 104 1.34 -9.43 7.78
CA ARG A 104 0.65 -8.21 8.25
C ARG A 104 1.28 -6.94 7.67
N VAL A 105 2.62 -6.89 7.56
CA VAL A 105 3.30 -5.79 6.86
C VAL A 105 2.92 -5.77 5.38
N GLY A 106 2.99 -6.91 4.69
CA GLY A 106 2.60 -7.01 3.27
C GLY A 106 1.15 -6.57 3.01
N ASN A 107 0.23 -6.96 3.88
CA ASN A 107 -1.17 -6.53 3.82
C ASN A 107 -1.31 -5.02 4.02
N MET A 108 -0.55 -4.42 4.93
CA MET A 108 -0.55 -2.97 5.12
C MET A 108 -0.06 -2.23 3.87
N LEU A 109 1.07 -2.66 3.29
CA LEU A 109 1.60 -2.06 2.06
C LEU A 109 0.60 -2.17 0.92
N ARG A 110 -0.07 -3.33 0.78
CA ARG A 110 -1.15 -3.53 -0.19
C ARG A 110 -2.31 -2.55 0.00
N MET A 111 -2.72 -2.31 1.25
CA MET A 111 -3.80 -1.35 1.53
C MET A 111 -3.37 0.07 1.16
N ILE A 112 -2.16 0.49 1.54
CA ILE A 112 -1.62 1.81 1.23
C ILE A 112 -1.59 2.05 -0.29
N VAL A 113 -1.09 1.10 -1.08
CA VAL A 113 -1.03 1.29 -2.55
C VAL A 113 -2.39 1.21 -3.24
N SER A 114 -3.41 0.74 -2.54
CA SER A 114 -4.80 0.76 -3.02
C SER A 114 -5.51 2.09 -2.72
N THR A 115 -4.86 3.01 -1.98
CA THR A 115 -5.42 4.33 -1.69
C THR A 115 -5.41 5.24 -2.91
N ARG A 116 -6.31 6.23 -2.93
CA ARG A 116 -6.39 7.21 -4.02
C ARG A 116 -5.12 8.06 -4.06
N GLU A 117 -4.61 8.43 -2.91
CA GLU A 117 -3.44 9.28 -2.71
C GLU A 117 -2.20 8.63 -3.33
N PHE A 118 -1.97 7.34 -3.10
CA PHE A 118 -0.87 6.62 -3.76
C PHE A 118 -1.02 6.58 -5.29
N GLN A 119 -2.24 6.45 -5.79
CA GLN A 119 -2.50 6.32 -7.23
C GLN A 119 -2.44 7.65 -7.99
N LEU A 120 -2.49 8.78 -7.27
CA LEU A 120 -2.44 10.13 -7.83
C LEU A 120 -1.12 10.88 -7.51
N ALA A 121 -0.25 10.28 -6.69
CA ALA A 121 1.07 10.80 -6.34
C ALA A 121 2.06 10.79 -7.52
#